data_AF-A0A959CS42-F1
#
_entry.id   AF-A0A959CS42-F1
#
_cell.length_a   1.000
_cell.length_b   1.000
_cell.length_c   1.000
_cell.angle_alpha   90.00
_cell.angle_beta   90.00
_cell.angle_gamma   90.00
#
_symmetry.space_group_name_H-M   'P 1'
#
loop_
_entity.id
_entity.type
_entity.pdbx_description
1 polymer ?
#
loop_
_entity_poly.entity_id
_entity_poly.type
_entity_poly.pdbx_seq_one_letter_code
_entity_poly.pdbx_strand_id
1 'polypeptide(L)'
;MADDYQQTERISRYLEGDMAPAERQAFEAELEQDEALQKEVGLQKEAILGVACFVEENYRHAIQAVAGRLKHEGFFLNEENIRDYLRGNLEESLRAPFEERLKNDPAFAEEVRLEKDMLEGINLYAGGEEAQKIQRVRQRLQEEGFFPGQESPPKGKVVSLSRRRLIAIAASLAILLAAGLYLFLPDSGTGTYAGLYEAYYRPETAVLPALLDQLEASGFAQDAEQSRQLADALQRYETGAYAEAASALSTYLEQYPQDREARLFLGLAGLETGQYREAIPELRAAGKAAEPQVAAAANWYLALALLQTGKAEEATALLRQLAAGDTRWSGQARELAGKLSAMD
;
A
#
# COMPACT_ATOMS: atom_id res chain seq x y z
N MET A 1 -3.89 -10.52 -49.37
CA MET A 1 -4.03 -11.20 -48.05
C MET A 1 -2.91 -10.82 -47.10
N ALA A 2 -1.62 -10.92 -47.46
CA ALA A 2 -0.53 -10.47 -46.57
C ALA A 2 -0.53 -8.95 -46.32
N ASP A 3 -0.81 -8.14 -47.36
CA ASP A 3 -0.86 -6.67 -47.28
C ASP A 3 -1.98 -6.15 -46.36
N ASP A 4 -3.17 -6.75 -46.49
CA ASP A 4 -4.38 -6.42 -45.72
C ASP A 4 -4.21 -6.70 -44.22
N TYR A 5 -3.50 -7.79 -43.90
CA TYR A 5 -3.15 -8.14 -42.52
C TYR A 5 -2.12 -7.16 -41.92
N GLN A 6 -1.11 -6.78 -42.70
CA GLN A 6 -0.11 -5.81 -42.25
C GLN A 6 -0.73 -4.42 -42.00
N GLN A 7 -1.68 -4.00 -42.83
CA GLN A 7 -2.41 -2.74 -42.64
C GLN A 7 -3.29 -2.78 -41.39
N THR A 8 -4.01 -3.89 -41.17
CA THR A 8 -4.83 -4.10 -39.97
C THR A 8 -3.98 -4.05 -38.70
N GLU A 9 -2.84 -4.76 -38.67
CA GLU A 9 -1.92 -4.77 -37.52
C GLU A 9 -1.31 -3.38 -37.27
N ARG A 10 -1.02 -2.65 -38.33
CA ARG A 10 -0.54 -1.26 -38.25
C ARG A 10 -1.61 -0.35 -37.66
N ILE A 11 -2.86 -0.44 -38.07
CA ILE A 11 -3.96 0.34 -37.49
C ILE A 11 -4.17 -0.02 -36.01
N SER A 12 -4.10 -1.31 -35.65
CA SER A 12 -4.22 -1.76 -34.25
C SER A 12 -3.17 -1.11 -33.37
N ARG A 13 -1.89 -1.22 -33.76
CA ARG A 13 -0.77 -0.62 -33.02
C ARG A 13 -0.88 0.90 -32.91
N TYR A 14 -1.45 1.58 -33.92
CA TYR A 14 -1.74 3.00 -33.84
C TYR A 14 -2.82 3.33 -32.79
N LEU A 15 -3.93 2.59 -32.80
CA LEU A 15 -5.06 2.79 -31.88
C LEU A 15 -4.72 2.40 -30.43
N GLU A 16 -3.85 1.42 -30.24
CA GLU A 16 -3.36 0.93 -28.94
C GLU A 16 -2.22 1.79 -28.37
N GLY A 17 -1.60 2.64 -29.21
CA GLY A 17 -0.48 3.50 -28.80
C GLY A 17 0.89 2.84 -28.88
N ASP A 18 0.99 1.64 -29.47
CA ASP A 18 2.18 0.80 -29.59
C ASP A 18 3.06 1.11 -30.83
N MET A 19 2.87 2.28 -31.44
CA MET A 19 3.75 2.80 -32.49
C MET A 19 4.88 3.63 -31.92
N ALA A 20 6.10 3.39 -32.40
CA ALA A 20 7.24 4.26 -32.09
C ALA A 20 6.96 5.69 -32.59
N PRO A 21 7.45 6.76 -31.92
CA PRO A 21 7.07 8.14 -32.25
C PRO A 21 7.29 8.54 -33.72
N ALA A 22 8.39 8.08 -34.34
CA ALA A 22 8.68 8.37 -35.74
C ALA A 22 7.76 7.61 -36.72
N GLU A 23 7.40 6.38 -36.38
CA GLU A 23 6.46 5.55 -37.15
C GLU A 23 5.04 6.11 -37.03
N ARG A 24 4.64 6.50 -35.82
CA ARG A 24 3.37 7.17 -35.55
C ARG A 24 3.25 8.47 -36.33
N GLN A 25 4.28 9.31 -36.33
CA GLN A 25 4.26 10.57 -37.08
C GLN A 25 4.13 10.33 -38.59
N ALA A 26 4.83 9.31 -39.12
CA ALA A 26 4.69 8.93 -40.52
C ALA A 26 3.29 8.40 -40.84
N PHE A 27 2.73 7.59 -39.94
CA PHE A 27 1.37 7.05 -40.05
C PHE A 27 0.31 8.16 -39.98
N GLU A 28 0.46 9.13 -39.08
CA GLU A 28 -0.45 10.29 -38.97
C GLU A 28 -0.40 11.16 -40.23
N ALA A 29 0.80 11.37 -40.80
CA ALA A 29 0.94 12.11 -42.06
C ALA A 29 0.31 11.39 -43.26
N GLU A 30 0.33 10.05 -43.28
CA GLU A 30 -0.37 9.22 -44.28
C GLU A 30 -1.89 9.25 -44.05
N LEU A 31 -2.31 9.16 -42.79
CA LEU A 31 -3.71 9.24 -42.38
C LEU A 31 -4.35 10.58 -42.76
N GLU A 32 -3.61 11.68 -42.77
CA GLU A 32 -4.11 12.98 -43.24
C GLU A 32 -4.43 13.01 -44.75
N GLN A 33 -3.78 12.15 -45.54
CA GLN A 33 -3.84 12.19 -47.00
C GLN A 33 -4.64 11.03 -47.61
N ASP A 34 -4.76 9.91 -46.90
CA ASP A 34 -5.43 8.71 -47.39
C ASP A 34 -6.84 8.54 -46.77
N GLU A 35 -7.87 8.85 -47.56
CA GLU A 35 -9.28 8.70 -47.16
C GLU A 35 -9.69 7.24 -46.88
N ALA A 36 -9.08 6.26 -47.56
CA ALA A 36 -9.39 4.85 -47.34
C ALA A 36 -8.84 4.39 -45.98
N LEU A 37 -7.62 4.81 -45.64
CA LEU A 37 -7.01 4.57 -44.34
C LEU A 37 -7.79 5.24 -43.20
N GLN A 38 -8.25 6.49 -43.39
CA GLN A 38 -9.11 7.17 -42.41
C GLN A 38 -10.38 6.40 -42.09
N LYS A 39 -11.03 5.88 -43.13
CA LYS A 39 -12.28 5.10 -43.00
C LYS A 39 -12.04 3.80 -42.25
N GLU A 40 -10.93 3.12 -42.53
CA GLU A 40 -10.58 1.85 -41.89
C GLU A 40 -10.22 2.04 -40.41
N VAL A 41 -9.42 3.06 -40.08
CA VAL A 41 -9.11 3.46 -38.69
C VAL A 41 -10.39 3.80 -37.93
N GLY A 42 -11.32 4.52 -38.55
CA GLY A 42 -12.62 4.83 -37.98
C GLY A 42 -13.43 3.57 -37.63
N LEU A 43 -13.51 2.62 -38.55
CA LEU A 43 -14.27 1.38 -38.37
C LEU A 43 -13.68 0.50 -37.25
N GLN A 44 -12.36 0.39 -37.17
CA GLN A 44 -11.70 -0.37 -36.09
C GLN A 44 -11.86 0.31 -34.73
N LYS A 45 -11.79 1.65 -34.68
CA LYS A 45 -12.06 2.40 -33.45
C LYS A 45 -13.49 2.20 -32.93
N GLU A 46 -14.48 2.19 -33.83
CA GLU A 46 -15.88 1.88 -33.48
C GLU A 46 -16.04 0.44 -32.97
N ALA A 47 -15.35 -0.53 -33.57
CA ALA A 47 -15.36 -1.92 -33.11
C ALA A 47 -14.76 -2.07 -31.70
N ILE A 48 -13.62 -1.43 -31.42
CA ILE A 48 -12.97 -1.43 -30.10
C ILE A 48 -13.90 -0.80 -29.04
N LEU A 49 -14.51 0.35 -29.34
CA LEU A 49 -15.48 1.00 -28.46
C LEU A 49 -16.70 0.12 -28.20
N GLY A 50 -17.20 -0.58 -29.23
CA GLY A 50 -18.30 -1.53 -29.10
C GLY A 50 -17.98 -2.71 -28.18
N VAL A 51 -16.78 -3.30 -28.32
CA VAL A 51 -16.31 -4.38 -27.44
C VAL A 51 -16.11 -3.88 -26.01
N ALA A 52 -15.49 -2.72 -25.81
CA ALA A 52 -15.29 -2.12 -24.49
C ALA A 52 -16.63 -1.86 -23.78
N CYS A 53 -17.60 -1.30 -24.50
CA CYS A 53 -18.94 -1.03 -23.97
C CYS A 53 -19.69 -2.34 -23.66
N PHE A 54 -19.59 -3.35 -24.52
CA PHE A 54 -20.15 -4.68 -24.29
C PHE A 54 -19.53 -5.39 -23.08
N VAL A 55 -18.21 -5.26 -22.86
CA VAL A 55 -17.53 -5.79 -21.68
C VAL A 55 -17.99 -5.06 -20.42
N GLU A 56 -18.09 -3.73 -20.48
CA GLU A 56 -18.49 -2.94 -19.32
C GLU A 56 -19.96 -3.22 -18.89
N GLU A 57 -20.89 -3.36 -19.84
CA GLU A 57 -22.29 -3.68 -19.54
C GLU A 57 -22.48 -5.14 -19.09
N ASN A 58 -21.87 -6.12 -19.77
CA ASN A 58 -22.17 -7.54 -19.47
C ASN A 58 -21.47 -8.07 -18.21
N TYR A 59 -20.24 -7.65 -17.93
CA TYR A 59 -19.51 -8.17 -16.78
C TYR A 59 -19.93 -7.50 -15.48
N ARG A 60 -20.39 -6.24 -15.51
CA ARG A 60 -20.92 -5.57 -14.31
C ARG A 60 -22.11 -6.32 -13.71
N HIS A 61 -23.06 -6.74 -14.54
CA HIS A 61 -24.20 -7.53 -14.09
C HIS A 61 -23.81 -8.92 -13.61
N ALA A 62 -22.87 -9.60 -14.29
CA ALA A 62 -22.37 -10.90 -13.86
C ALA A 62 -21.65 -10.82 -12.51
N ILE A 63 -20.79 -9.82 -12.31
CA ILE A 63 -20.08 -9.59 -11.04
C ILE A 63 -21.07 -9.28 -9.91
N GLN A 64 -22.07 -8.42 -10.15
CA GLN A 64 -23.10 -8.13 -9.15
C GLN A 64 -23.95 -9.35 -8.82
N ALA A 65 -24.30 -10.18 -9.81
CA ALA A 65 -25.05 -11.41 -9.60
C ALA A 65 -24.24 -12.46 -8.81
N VAL A 66 -22.95 -12.60 -9.10
CA VAL A 66 -22.03 -13.48 -8.37
C VAL A 66 -21.82 -12.98 -6.95
N ALA A 67 -21.55 -11.68 -6.77
CA ALA A 67 -21.39 -11.07 -5.44
C ALA A 67 -22.67 -11.22 -4.58
N GLY A 68 -23.84 -11.02 -5.18
CA GLY A 68 -25.13 -11.24 -4.50
C GLY A 68 -25.34 -12.69 -4.09
N ARG A 69 -24.96 -13.65 -4.95
CA ARG A 69 -25.02 -15.08 -4.66
C ARG A 69 -24.05 -15.47 -3.54
N LEU A 70 -22.80 -15.04 -3.61
CA LEU A 70 -21.79 -15.30 -2.58
C LEU A 70 -22.18 -14.70 -1.22
N LYS A 71 -22.83 -13.52 -1.22
CA LYS A 71 -23.38 -12.94 -0.01
C LYS A 71 -24.51 -13.79 0.59
N HIS A 72 -25.39 -14.33 -0.25
CA HIS A 72 -26.45 -15.22 0.22
C HIS A 72 -25.90 -16.56 0.73
N GLU A 73 -24.86 -17.10 0.09
CA GLU A 73 -24.18 -18.34 0.46
C GLU A 73 -23.30 -18.19 1.72
N GLY A 74 -23.23 -16.99 2.31
CA GLY A 74 -22.48 -16.76 3.55
C GLY A 74 -20.96 -16.74 3.37
N PHE A 75 -20.47 -16.49 2.15
CA PHE A 75 -19.04 -16.36 1.83
C PHE A 75 -18.36 -15.24 2.62
N PHE A 76 -19.09 -14.16 2.93
CA PHE A 76 -18.58 -13.02 3.69
C PHE A 76 -18.75 -13.16 5.22
N LEU A 77 -19.17 -14.33 5.73
CA LEU A 77 -19.23 -14.58 7.17
C LEU A 77 -17.84 -14.92 7.69
N ASN A 78 -17.28 -14.04 8.52
CA ASN A 78 -15.95 -14.17 9.12
C ASN A 78 -16.02 -14.31 10.66
N GLU A 79 -14.87 -14.42 11.32
CA GLU A 79 -14.77 -14.52 12.78
C GLU A 79 -15.48 -13.37 13.53
N GLU A 80 -15.44 -12.16 12.97
CA GLU A 80 -16.11 -10.99 13.57
C GLU A 80 -17.63 -11.18 13.55
N ASN A 81 -18.19 -11.69 12.46
CA ASN A 81 -19.62 -12.03 12.38
C ASN A 81 -20.01 -13.13 13.37
N ILE A 82 -19.15 -14.12 13.62
CA ILE A 82 -19.40 -15.14 14.65
C ILE A 82 -19.46 -14.50 16.04
N ARG A 83 -18.50 -13.64 16.37
CA ARG A 83 -18.48 -12.92 17.67
C ARG A 83 -19.70 -12.01 17.82
N ASP A 84 -20.07 -11.28 16.78
CA ASP A 84 -21.24 -10.41 16.81
C ASP A 84 -22.54 -11.20 16.96
N TYR A 85 -22.66 -12.35 16.30
CA TYR A 85 -23.78 -13.27 16.49
C TYR A 85 -23.87 -13.76 17.95
N LEU A 86 -22.76 -14.22 18.52
CA LEU A 86 -22.69 -14.69 19.91
C LEU A 86 -22.99 -13.58 20.93
N ARG A 87 -22.72 -12.32 20.60
CA ARG A 87 -23.02 -11.14 21.42
C ARG A 87 -24.43 -10.58 21.20
N GLY A 88 -25.16 -11.06 20.18
CA GLY A 88 -26.48 -10.55 19.80
C GLY A 88 -26.47 -9.25 19.00
N ASN A 89 -25.32 -8.91 18.40
CA ASN A 89 -25.07 -7.64 17.69
C ASN A 89 -24.88 -7.84 16.17
N LEU A 90 -25.09 -9.05 15.63
CA LEU A 90 -24.96 -9.31 14.20
C LEU A 90 -25.91 -8.43 13.38
N GLU A 91 -25.41 -7.87 12.28
CA GLU A 91 -26.21 -7.09 11.34
C GLU A 91 -27.44 -7.88 10.87
N GLU A 92 -28.62 -7.25 10.88
CA GLU A 92 -29.89 -7.89 10.55
C GLU A 92 -29.88 -8.57 9.16
N SER A 93 -29.17 -7.98 8.19
CA SER A 93 -29.06 -8.53 6.83
C SER A 93 -28.27 -9.83 6.75
N LEU A 94 -27.44 -10.12 7.75
CA LEU A 94 -26.58 -11.31 7.81
C LEU A 94 -27.16 -12.43 8.67
N ARG A 95 -28.21 -12.16 9.44
CA ARG A 95 -28.74 -13.11 10.42
C ARG A 95 -29.32 -14.38 9.79
N ALA A 96 -30.20 -14.24 8.81
CA ALA A 96 -30.81 -15.40 8.14
C ALA A 96 -29.77 -16.27 7.39
N PRO A 97 -28.84 -15.71 6.60
CA PRO A 97 -27.73 -16.48 6.01
C PRO A 97 -26.84 -17.16 7.05
N PHE A 98 -26.55 -16.47 8.17
CA PHE A 98 -25.75 -17.03 9.26
C PHE A 98 -26.44 -18.23 9.90
N GLU A 99 -27.72 -18.12 10.25
CA GLU A 99 -28.50 -19.21 10.85
C GLU A 99 -28.68 -20.39 9.87
N GLU A 100 -28.84 -20.10 8.58
CA GLU A 100 -28.91 -21.12 7.53
C GLU A 100 -27.58 -21.88 7.39
N ARG A 101 -26.45 -21.17 7.34
CA ARG A 101 -25.12 -21.80 7.30
C ARG A 101 -24.83 -22.57 8.59
N LEU A 102 -25.14 -22.00 9.76
CA LEU A 102 -25.01 -22.66 11.06
C LEU A 102 -25.77 -24.00 11.12
N LYS A 103 -26.90 -24.11 10.41
CA LYS A 103 -27.70 -25.34 10.34
C LYS A 103 -27.16 -26.35 9.33
N ASN A 104 -26.63 -25.89 8.20
CA ASN A 104 -26.32 -26.72 7.04
C ASN A 104 -24.84 -27.03 6.86
N ASP A 105 -23.95 -26.33 7.57
CA ASP A 105 -22.49 -26.49 7.50
C ASP A 105 -21.93 -26.93 8.87
N PRO A 106 -21.64 -28.23 9.06
CA PRO A 106 -21.10 -28.74 10.32
C PRO A 106 -19.74 -28.16 10.71
N ALA A 107 -18.90 -27.77 9.74
CA ALA A 107 -17.60 -27.19 10.04
C ALA A 107 -17.75 -25.79 10.61
N PHE A 108 -18.62 -24.98 10.00
CA PHE A 108 -18.97 -23.66 10.52
C PHE A 108 -19.66 -23.75 11.89
N ALA A 109 -20.54 -24.73 12.11
CA ALA A 109 -21.17 -24.95 13.42
C ALA A 109 -20.14 -25.27 14.51
N GLU A 110 -19.10 -26.04 14.18
CA GLU A 110 -17.99 -26.33 15.09
C GLU A 110 -17.15 -25.07 15.39
N GLU A 111 -16.91 -24.23 14.39
CA GLU A 111 -16.23 -22.94 14.55
C GLU A 111 -16.99 -22.01 15.52
N VAL A 112 -18.31 -21.87 15.34
CA VAL A 112 -19.16 -21.09 16.26
C VAL A 112 -19.15 -21.67 17.68
N ARG A 113 -19.11 -23.00 17.81
CA ARG A 113 -19.01 -23.68 19.11
C ARG A 113 -17.68 -23.38 19.80
N LEU A 114 -16.56 -23.49 19.08
CA LEU A 114 -15.22 -23.21 19.62
C LEU A 114 -15.10 -21.75 20.08
N GLU A 115 -15.60 -20.80 19.30
CA GLU A 115 -15.59 -19.38 19.67
C GLU A 115 -16.44 -19.14 20.93
N LYS A 116 -17.60 -19.78 21.03
CA LYS A 116 -18.45 -19.72 22.23
C LYS A 116 -17.75 -20.29 23.46
N ASP A 117 -17.15 -21.48 23.35
CA ASP A 117 -16.44 -22.14 24.45
C ASP A 117 -15.25 -21.30 24.92
N MET A 118 -14.52 -20.67 23.99
CA MET A 118 -13.44 -19.74 24.30
C MET A 118 -13.94 -18.52 25.08
N LEU A 119 -15.02 -17.87 24.61
CA LEU A 119 -15.60 -16.70 25.27
C LEU A 119 -16.15 -17.04 26.66
N GLU A 120 -16.80 -18.20 26.82
CA GLU A 120 -17.25 -18.69 28.12
C GLU A 120 -16.07 -19.02 29.05
N GLY A 121 -15.01 -19.64 28.54
CA GLY A 121 -13.77 -19.88 29.25
C GLY A 121 -13.14 -18.58 29.77
N ILE A 122 -12.99 -17.57 28.92
CA ILE A 122 -12.47 -16.25 29.30
C ILE A 122 -13.32 -15.63 30.41
N ASN A 123 -14.65 -15.70 30.31
CA ASN A 123 -15.55 -15.17 31.33
C ASN A 123 -15.46 -15.94 32.66
N LEU A 124 -15.27 -17.26 32.63
CA LEU A 124 -15.05 -18.09 33.82
C LEU A 124 -13.71 -17.75 34.51
N TYR A 125 -12.64 -17.52 33.73
CA TYR A 125 -11.35 -17.06 34.26
C TYR A 125 -11.42 -15.63 34.81
N ALA A 126 -12.15 -14.74 34.13
CA ALA A 126 -12.35 -13.36 34.58
C ALA A 126 -13.30 -13.24 35.80
N GLY A 127 -14.12 -14.25 36.09
CA GLY A 127 -15.07 -14.28 37.21
C GLY A 127 -14.70 -15.20 38.39
N GLY A 128 -13.64 -15.99 38.26
CA GLY A 128 -13.25 -17.02 39.23
C GLY A 128 -12.58 -16.49 40.51
N GLU A 129 -12.13 -17.41 41.38
CA GLU A 129 -11.43 -17.08 42.63
C GLU A 129 -10.24 -16.12 42.44
N GLU A 130 -9.55 -16.19 41.30
CA GLU A 130 -8.41 -15.33 40.99
C GLU A 130 -8.82 -13.88 40.78
N ALA A 131 -9.93 -13.62 40.10
CA ALA A 131 -10.49 -12.27 39.97
C ALA A 131 -10.90 -11.70 41.34
N GLN A 132 -11.47 -12.54 42.21
CA GLN A 132 -11.77 -12.15 43.59
C GLN A 132 -10.50 -11.95 44.44
N LYS A 133 -9.42 -12.70 44.19
CA LYS A 133 -8.11 -12.49 44.84
C LYS A 133 -7.50 -11.16 44.37
N ILE A 134 -7.55 -10.84 43.08
CA ILE A 134 -7.10 -9.55 42.54
C ILE A 134 -7.90 -8.41 43.18
N GLN A 135 -9.23 -8.55 43.31
CA GLN A 135 -10.07 -7.53 43.94
C GLN A 135 -9.79 -7.37 45.44
N ARG A 136 -9.60 -8.48 46.18
CA ARG A 136 -9.21 -8.44 47.60
C ARG A 136 -7.81 -7.87 47.82
N VAL A 137 -6.84 -8.22 46.98
CA VAL A 137 -5.49 -7.65 47.01
C VAL A 137 -5.57 -6.15 46.74
N ARG A 138 -6.34 -5.73 45.73
CA ARG A 138 -6.55 -4.30 45.44
C ARG A 138 -7.16 -3.55 46.61
N GLN A 139 -8.15 -4.13 47.29
CA GLN A 139 -8.79 -3.53 48.45
C GLN A 139 -7.84 -3.45 49.66
N ARG A 140 -7.07 -4.52 49.93
CA ARG A 140 -6.03 -4.54 50.97
C ARG A 140 -4.94 -3.50 50.71
N LEU A 141 -4.44 -3.40 49.47
CA LEU A 141 -3.46 -2.39 49.07
C LEU A 141 -4.02 -0.96 49.24
N GLN A 142 -5.32 -0.77 49.05
CA GLN A 142 -5.98 0.51 49.30
C GLN A 142 -6.10 0.84 50.80
N GLU A 143 -6.40 -0.15 51.64
CA GLU A 143 -6.43 -0.01 53.12
C GLU A 143 -5.03 0.19 53.72
N GLU A 144 -4.01 -0.45 53.16
CA GLU A 144 -2.60 -0.30 53.54
C GLU A 144 -1.96 1.00 53.02
N GLY A 145 -2.72 1.84 52.30
CA GLY A 145 -2.24 3.10 51.75
C GLY A 145 -1.19 2.94 50.64
N PHE A 146 -1.08 1.76 50.02
CA PHE A 146 -0.16 1.46 48.92
C PHE A 146 -0.47 2.26 47.67
N PHE A 147 -1.76 2.50 47.40
CA PHE A 147 -2.18 3.51 46.43
C PHE A 147 -2.24 4.86 47.15
N PRO A 148 -1.48 5.89 46.71
CA PRO A 148 -1.54 7.19 47.36
C PRO A 148 -2.99 7.67 47.36
N GLY A 149 -3.52 7.88 48.56
CA GLY A 149 -4.84 8.43 48.73
C GLY A 149 -4.92 9.75 47.97
N GLN A 150 -6.10 10.05 47.42
CA GLN A 150 -6.49 11.44 47.17
C GLN A 150 -6.63 12.15 48.52
N GLU A 151 -5.53 12.29 49.26
CA GLU A 151 -5.42 13.30 50.28
C GLU A 151 -5.52 14.63 49.55
N SER A 152 -6.60 15.34 49.81
CA SER A 152 -6.67 16.77 49.48
C SER A 152 -5.39 17.40 50.06
N PRO A 153 -4.61 18.13 49.26
CA PRO A 153 -3.36 18.69 49.75
C PRO A 153 -3.65 19.53 51.00
N PRO A 154 -2.72 19.58 51.98
CA PRO A 154 -2.91 20.38 53.18
C PRO A 154 -3.35 21.78 52.76
N LYS A 155 -4.36 22.35 53.45
CA LYS A 155 -4.86 23.72 53.21
C LYS A 155 -3.67 24.68 53.27
N GLY A 156 -3.02 24.87 52.14
CA GLY A 156 -1.95 25.82 51.95
C GLY A 156 -2.54 27.19 52.18
N LYS A 157 -1.81 28.05 52.89
CA LYS A 157 -2.15 29.47 52.96
C LYS A 157 -2.28 29.98 51.53
N VAL A 158 -3.51 30.23 51.10
CA VAL A 158 -3.80 30.85 49.81
C VAL A 158 -3.35 32.29 49.91
N VAL A 159 -2.15 32.58 49.40
CA VAL A 159 -1.72 33.95 49.16
C VAL A 159 -2.38 34.39 47.86
N SER A 160 -3.33 35.31 47.94
CA SER A 160 -3.97 35.87 46.75
C SER A 160 -2.93 36.65 45.95
N LEU A 161 -2.46 36.07 44.85
CA LEU A 161 -1.65 36.79 43.87
C LEU A 161 -2.56 37.73 43.08
N SER A 162 -2.14 38.99 42.94
CA SER A 162 -2.89 39.94 42.12
C SER A 162 -2.97 39.44 40.67
N ARG A 163 -4.13 39.60 40.03
CA ARG A 163 -4.36 39.18 38.63
C ARG A 163 -3.25 39.66 37.68
N ARG A 164 -2.65 40.82 37.95
CA ARG A 164 -1.52 41.35 37.16
C ARG A 164 -0.26 40.47 37.24
N ARG A 165 0.05 39.91 38.41
CA ARG A 165 1.20 38.99 38.57
C ARG A 165 0.92 37.62 37.94
N LEU A 166 -0.31 37.14 38.03
CA LEU A 166 -0.75 35.92 37.35
C LEU A 166 -0.65 36.04 35.83
N ILE A 167 -1.09 37.18 35.26
CA ILE A 167 -0.99 37.45 33.83
C ILE A 167 0.49 37.53 33.40
N ALA A 168 1.36 38.16 34.19
CA ALA A 168 2.78 38.26 33.88
C ALA A 168 3.47 36.88 33.88
N ILE A 169 3.15 36.00 34.84
CA ILE A 169 3.67 34.62 34.90
C ILE A 169 3.14 33.76 33.75
N ALA A 170 1.85 33.90 33.41
CA ALA A 170 1.28 33.19 32.26
C ALA A 170 1.91 33.66 30.95
N ALA A 171 2.18 34.95 30.79
CA ALA A 171 2.85 35.50 29.61
C ALA A 171 4.30 35.00 29.49
N SER A 172 5.05 34.94 30.60
CA SER A 172 6.43 34.42 30.55
C SER A 172 6.47 32.91 30.28
N LEU A 173 5.54 32.13 30.84
CA LEU A 173 5.39 30.71 30.52
C LEU A 173 4.96 30.50 29.07
N ALA A 174 4.05 31.32 28.54
CA ALA A 174 3.64 31.26 27.14
C ALA A 174 4.78 31.61 26.19
N ILE A 175 5.63 32.59 26.53
CA ILE A 175 6.83 32.93 25.75
C ILE A 175 7.86 31.80 25.82
N LEU A 176 8.08 31.20 26.99
CA LEU A 176 8.99 30.07 27.14
C LEU A 176 8.48 28.81 26.42
N LEU A 177 7.17 28.56 26.45
CA LEU A 177 6.53 27.50 25.68
C LEU A 177 6.62 27.76 24.18
N ALA A 178 6.39 29.00 23.74
CA ALA A 178 6.51 29.37 22.33
C ALA A 178 7.96 29.30 21.84
N ALA A 179 8.93 29.72 22.65
CA ALA A 179 10.35 29.59 22.36
C ALA A 179 10.81 28.13 22.39
N GLY A 180 10.33 27.34 23.36
CA GLY A 180 10.56 25.90 23.43
C GLY A 180 9.97 25.19 22.22
N LEU A 181 8.73 25.49 21.85
CA LEU A 181 8.11 25.00 20.61
C LEU A 181 8.90 25.44 19.38
N TYR A 182 9.29 26.71 19.26
CA TYR A 182 10.06 27.19 18.12
C TYR A 182 11.43 26.51 17.98
N LEU A 183 12.08 26.15 19.09
CA LEU A 183 13.37 25.47 19.10
C LEU A 183 13.28 23.94 18.99
N PHE A 184 12.14 23.34 19.34
CA PHE A 184 11.94 21.88 19.36
C PHE A 184 10.92 21.36 18.34
N LEU A 185 10.16 22.21 17.64
CA LEU A 185 9.45 21.76 16.45
C LEU A 185 10.50 21.42 15.40
N PRO A 186 10.58 20.16 14.93
CA PRO A 186 11.44 19.82 13.83
C PRO A 186 10.99 20.68 12.64
N ASP A 187 11.93 21.43 12.08
CA ASP A 187 11.73 22.11 10.80
C ASP A 187 11.17 21.05 9.87
N SER A 188 9.95 21.26 9.35
CA SER A 188 9.32 20.32 8.44
C SER A 188 10.22 20.27 7.21
N GLY A 189 11.14 19.30 7.19
CA GLY A 189 12.42 19.30 6.47
C GLY A 189 12.34 19.32 4.95
N THR A 190 11.19 19.71 4.40
CA THR A 190 10.90 19.99 3.00
C THR A 190 11.88 20.95 2.32
N GLY A 191 12.70 21.69 3.08
CA GLY A 191 13.85 22.46 2.58
C GLY A 191 15.16 21.67 2.43
N THR A 192 15.15 20.34 2.64
CA THR A 192 16.32 19.46 2.48
C THR A 192 15.97 18.25 1.62
N TYR A 193 16.95 17.65 0.95
CA TYR A 193 16.72 16.44 0.16
C TYR A 193 16.21 15.26 0.99
N ALA A 194 16.66 15.12 2.23
CA ALA A 194 16.18 14.09 3.14
C ALA A 194 14.71 14.30 3.53
N GLY A 195 14.29 15.54 3.83
CA GLY A 195 12.88 15.78 4.11
C GLY A 195 11.97 15.68 2.89
N LEU A 196 12.49 15.91 1.68
CA LEU A 196 11.78 15.56 0.45
C LEU A 196 11.65 14.04 0.25
N TYR A 197 12.70 13.26 0.55
CA TYR A 197 12.60 11.80 0.56
C TYR A 197 11.48 11.32 1.49
N GLU A 198 11.49 11.75 2.76
CA GLU A 198 10.48 11.38 3.76
C GLU A 198 9.05 11.77 3.34
N ALA A 199 8.89 12.95 2.72
CA ALA A 199 7.59 13.42 2.26
C ALA A 199 6.99 12.54 1.16
N TYR A 200 7.82 12.01 0.26
CA TYR A 200 7.39 11.31 -0.95
C TYR A 200 7.55 9.78 -0.90
N TYR A 201 8.41 9.26 -0.03
CA TYR A 201 8.66 7.83 0.07
C TYR A 201 7.48 7.08 0.69
N ARG A 202 7.00 6.06 -0.02
CA ARG A 202 6.00 5.10 0.48
C ARG A 202 6.46 3.70 0.08
N PRO A 203 6.45 2.71 0.99
CA PRO A 203 6.78 1.33 0.64
C PRO A 203 5.89 0.82 -0.51
N GLU A 204 6.46 0.04 -1.43
CA GLU A 204 5.71 -0.50 -2.56
C GLU A 204 4.95 -1.76 -2.14
N THR A 205 3.67 -1.61 -1.79
CA THR A 205 2.81 -2.75 -1.40
C THR A 205 1.63 -2.97 -2.34
N ALA A 206 1.32 -2.01 -3.22
CA ALA A 206 0.08 -2.03 -4.00
C ALA A 206 0.06 -3.14 -5.06
N VAL A 207 1.22 -3.49 -5.61
CA VAL A 207 1.35 -4.50 -6.68
C VAL A 207 1.63 -5.91 -6.14
N LEU A 208 2.02 -6.03 -4.87
CA LEU A 208 2.44 -7.30 -4.27
C LEU A 208 1.37 -8.38 -4.26
N PRO A 209 0.10 -8.13 -3.87
CA PRO A 209 -0.90 -9.19 -3.81
C PRO A 209 -1.13 -9.87 -5.17
N ALA A 210 -1.32 -9.08 -6.23
CA ALA A 210 -1.53 -9.59 -7.57
C ALA A 210 -0.30 -10.35 -8.11
N LEU A 211 0.91 -9.89 -7.76
CA LEU A 211 2.14 -10.54 -8.16
C LEU A 211 2.34 -11.88 -7.43
N LEU A 212 2.09 -11.92 -6.12
CA LEU A 212 2.16 -13.15 -5.32
C LEU A 212 1.13 -14.19 -5.82
N ASP A 213 -0.11 -13.78 -6.07
CA ASP A 213 -1.15 -14.64 -6.65
C ASP A 213 -0.69 -15.24 -7.99
N GLN A 214 -0.07 -14.42 -8.85
CA GLN A 214 0.45 -14.88 -10.14
C GLN A 214 1.58 -15.90 -9.95
N LEU A 215 2.54 -15.62 -9.07
CA LEU A 215 3.70 -16.49 -8.81
C LEU A 215 3.28 -17.84 -8.21
N GLU A 216 2.30 -17.84 -7.32
CA GLU A 216 1.74 -19.05 -6.73
C GLU A 216 0.97 -19.88 -7.76
N ALA A 217 0.21 -19.23 -8.64
CA ALA A 217 -0.52 -19.89 -9.73
C ALA A 217 0.43 -20.56 -10.75
N SER A 218 1.63 -20.03 -10.95
CA SER A 218 2.68 -20.62 -11.80
C SER A 218 3.31 -21.91 -11.26
N GLY A 219 2.88 -22.44 -10.10
CA GLY A 219 3.38 -23.69 -9.50
C GLY A 219 3.26 -24.95 -10.37
N PHE A 220 2.60 -24.88 -11.54
CA PHE A 220 2.50 -25.96 -12.54
C PHE A 220 3.38 -25.76 -13.79
N ALA A 221 4.19 -24.69 -13.86
CA ALA A 221 5.05 -24.38 -15.00
C ALA A 221 6.47 -24.98 -14.87
N GLN A 222 7.27 -24.94 -15.95
CA GLN A 222 8.65 -25.48 -15.97
C GLN A 222 9.61 -24.74 -15.01
N ASP A 223 9.25 -23.53 -14.62
CA ASP A 223 9.95 -22.59 -13.75
C ASP A 223 9.27 -22.46 -12.37
N ALA A 224 8.49 -23.47 -11.95
CA ALA A 224 7.79 -23.49 -10.66
C ALA A 224 8.72 -23.25 -9.45
N GLU A 225 9.99 -23.68 -9.53
CA GLU A 225 10.97 -23.45 -8.46
C GLU A 225 11.46 -21.99 -8.43
N GLN A 226 11.70 -21.38 -9.60
CA GLN A 226 12.01 -19.95 -9.68
C GLN A 226 10.87 -19.11 -9.11
N SER A 227 9.64 -19.40 -9.53
CA SER A 227 8.44 -18.69 -9.07
C SER A 227 8.23 -18.83 -7.56
N ARG A 228 8.45 -20.04 -7.01
CA ARG A 228 8.36 -20.28 -5.56
C ARG A 228 9.44 -19.51 -4.77
N GLN A 229 10.68 -19.49 -5.26
CA GLN A 229 11.77 -18.78 -4.59
C GLN A 229 11.53 -17.27 -4.58
N LEU A 230 11.04 -16.72 -5.70
CA LEU A 230 10.67 -15.31 -5.77
C LEU A 230 9.49 -15.01 -4.83
N ALA A 231 8.44 -15.83 -4.84
CA ALA A 231 7.27 -15.66 -3.98
C ALA A 231 7.64 -15.65 -2.48
N ASP A 232 8.48 -16.58 -2.00
CA ASP A 232 8.95 -16.60 -0.61
C ASP A 232 9.65 -15.27 -0.24
N ALA A 233 10.51 -14.78 -1.13
CA ALA A 233 11.25 -13.55 -0.90
C ALA A 233 10.33 -12.31 -0.88
N LEU A 234 9.31 -12.27 -1.75
CA LEU A 234 8.32 -11.19 -1.81
C LEU A 234 7.33 -11.24 -0.64
N GLN A 235 6.97 -12.42 -0.14
CA GLN A 235 6.14 -12.56 1.06
C GLN A 235 6.84 -12.01 2.31
N ARG A 236 8.16 -12.23 2.43
CA ARG A 236 8.97 -11.59 3.49
C ARG A 236 8.96 -10.07 3.37
N TYR A 237 9.00 -9.55 2.14
CA TYR A 237 8.89 -8.12 1.91
C TYR A 237 7.51 -7.59 2.34
N GLU A 238 6.43 -8.26 1.92
CA GLU A 238 5.05 -7.89 2.25
C GLU A 238 4.79 -7.86 3.76
N THR A 239 5.37 -8.81 4.50
CA THR A 239 5.25 -8.90 5.97
C THR A 239 6.16 -7.93 6.73
N GLY A 240 6.92 -7.09 6.02
CA GLY A 240 7.83 -6.10 6.61
C GLY A 240 9.16 -6.67 7.09
N ALA A 241 9.45 -7.95 6.82
CA ALA A 241 10.72 -8.60 7.13
C ALA A 241 11.80 -8.22 6.09
N TYR A 242 12.04 -6.92 5.90
CA TYR A 242 12.82 -6.39 4.78
C TYR A 242 14.27 -6.87 4.75
N ALA A 243 14.91 -7.06 5.91
CA ALA A 243 16.28 -7.60 5.97
C ALA A 243 16.33 -9.07 5.47
N GLU A 244 15.32 -9.87 5.81
CA GLU A 244 15.22 -11.25 5.34
C GLU A 244 14.86 -11.31 3.87
N ALA A 245 13.94 -10.44 3.42
CA ALA A 245 13.58 -10.28 2.01
C ALA A 245 14.81 -9.91 1.16
N ALA A 246 15.63 -8.94 1.60
CA ALA A 246 16.86 -8.57 0.91
C ALA A 246 17.84 -9.75 0.79
N SER A 247 18.00 -10.54 1.86
CA SER A 247 18.85 -11.74 1.85
C SER A 247 18.34 -12.80 0.86
N ALA A 248 17.03 -13.08 0.90
CA ALA A 248 16.38 -14.05 0.01
C ALA A 248 16.45 -13.60 -1.46
N LEU A 249 16.14 -12.33 -1.75
CA LEU A 249 16.22 -11.75 -3.10
C LEU A 249 17.66 -11.73 -3.64
N SER A 250 18.65 -11.42 -2.78
CA SER A 250 20.06 -11.49 -3.18
C SER A 250 20.45 -12.91 -3.59
N THR A 251 20.04 -13.92 -2.81
CA THR A 251 20.30 -15.34 -3.11
C THR A 251 19.60 -15.78 -4.39
N TYR A 252 18.35 -15.36 -4.58
CA TYR A 252 17.59 -15.61 -5.81
C TYR A 252 18.28 -15.01 -7.05
N LEU A 253 18.77 -13.77 -6.95
CA LEU A 253 19.42 -13.05 -8.05
C LEU A 253 20.80 -13.61 -8.42
N GLU A 254 21.43 -14.44 -7.59
CA GLU A 254 22.62 -15.21 -7.98
C GLU A 254 22.29 -16.23 -9.09
N GLN A 255 21.08 -16.79 -9.06
CA GLN A 255 20.59 -17.77 -10.04
C GLN A 255 19.90 -17.10 -11.23
N TYR A 256 19.14 -16.02 -10.97
CA TYR A 256 18.34 -15.32 -11.96
C TYR A 256 18.74 -13.85 -12.10
N PRO A 257 19.99 -13.53 -12.50
CA PRO A 257 20.53 -12.16 -12.45
C PRO A 257 19.85 -11.17 -13.39
N GLN A 258 19.04 -11.64 -14.34
CA GLN A 258 18.32 -10.79 -15.29
C GLN A 258 16.90 -10.43 -14.84
N ASP A 259 16.42 -11.02 -13.74
CA ASP A 259 15.09 -10.74 -13.22
C ASP A 259 15.02 -9.31 -12.68
N ARG A 260 14.30 -8.44 -13.41
CA ARG A 260 14.21 -7.01 -13.11
C ARG A 260 13.27 -6.73 -11.95
N GLU A 261 12.28 -7.59 -11.76
CA GLU A 261 11.30 -7.44 -10.68
C GLU A 261 11.94 -7.81 -9.35
N ALA A 262 12.68 -8.91 -9.29
CA ALA A 262 13.45 -9.26 -8.09
C ALA A 262 14.50 -8.18 -7.73
N ARG A 263 15.14 -7.55 -8.73
CA ARG A 263 16.05 -6.41 -8.50
C ARG A 263 15.32 -5.17 -7.98
N LEU A 264 14.10 -4.90 -8.46
CA LEU A 264 13.26 -3.82 -7.94
C LEU A 264 13.02 -4.05 -6.44
N PHE A 265 12.54 -5.23 -6.06
CA PHE A 265 12.25 -5.54 -4.66
C PHE A 265 13.50 -5.62 -3.78
N LEU A 266 14.65 -6.05 -4.31
CA LEU A 266 15.92 -6.00 -3.55
C LEU A 266 16.31 -4.55 -3.27
N GLY A 267 16.19 -3.68 -4.27
CA GLY A 267 16.38 -2.25 -4.13
C GLY A 267 15.46 -1.65 -3.06
N LEU A 268 14.16 -1.96 -3.14
CA LEU A 268 13.16 -1.50 -2.17
C LEU A 268 13.45 -1.98 -0.74
N ALA A 269 13.79 -3.26 -0.56
CA ALA A 269 14.17 -3.80 0.74
C ALA A 269 15.43 -3.10 1.29
N GLY A 270 16.36 -2.74 0.41
CA GLY A 270 17.51 -1.92 0.75
C GLY A 270 17.12 -0.52 1.23
N LEU A 271 16.12 0.13 0.60
CA LEU A 271 15.63 1.44 1.06
C LEU A 271 14.98 1.37 2.44
N GLU A 272 14.14 0.36 2.69
CA GLU A 272 13.48 0.14 3.98
C GLU A 272 14.47 -0.13 5.12
N THR A 273 15.62 -0.72 4.79
CA THR A 273 16.69 -1.02 5.77
C THR A 273 17.77 0.05 5.84
N GLY A 274 17.62 1.16 5.10
CA GLY A 274 18.58 2.27 5.07
C GLY A 274 19.88 1.99 4.30
N GLN A 275 19.93 0.88 3.55
CA GLN A 275 21.05 0.47 2.69
C GLN A 275 20.96 1.15 1.32
N TYR A 276 20.93 2.48 1.32
CA TYR A 276 20.69 3.29 0.12
C TYR A 276 21.76 3.11 -0.96
N ARG A 277 23.02 2.90 -0.57
CA ARG A 277 24.15 2.79 -1.51
C ARG A 277 24.09 1.49 -2.30
N GLU A 278 23.68 0.42 -1.64
CA GLU A 278 23.48 -0.92 -2.17
C GLU A 278 22.18 -1.02 -2.98
N ALA A 279 21.13 -0.29 -2.57
CA ALA A 279 19.85 -0.26 -3.29
C ALA A 279 19.91 0.43 -4.67
N ILE A 280 20.68 1.52 -4.78
CA ILE A 280 20.79 2.33 -6.01
C ILE A 280 21.18 1.50 -7.26
N PRO A 281 22.23 0.67 -7.27
CA PRO A 281 22.57 -0.13 -8.45
C PRO A 281 21.48 -1.13 -8.84
N GLU A 282 20.78 -1.71 -7.86
CA GLU A 282 19.68 -2.66 -8.10
C GLU A 282 18.47 -1.96 -8.72
N LEU A 283 18.06 -0.82 -8.17
CA LEU A 283 16.99 0.01 -8.74
C LEU A 283 17.35 0.55 -10.13
N ARG A 284 18.62 0.90 -10.37
CA ARG A 284 19.09 1.34 -11.70
C ARG A 284 19.07 0.21 -12.72
N ALA A 285 19.33 -1.02 -12.29
CA ALA A 285 19.19 -2.20 -13.14
C ALA A 285 17.72 -2.48 -13.43
N ALA A 286 16.84 -2.44 -12.43
CA ALA A 286 15.40 -2.63 -12.60
C ALA A 286 14.74 -1.52 -13.44
N GLY A 287 15.24 -0.28 -13.37
CA GLY A 287 14.77 0.86 -14.16
C GLY A 287 14.97 0.73 -15.68
N LYS A 288 15.65 -0.33 -16.12
CA LYS A 288 15.85 -0.71 -17.54
C LYS A 288 15.01 -1.92 -17.95
N ALA A 289 14.01 -2.29 -17.16
CA ALA A 289 13.09 -3.39 -17.48
C ALA A 289 12.35 -3.14 -18.81
N ALA A 290 11.96 -4.23 -19.48
CA ALA A 290 11.11 -4.14 -20.65
C ALA A 290 9.67 -3.78 -20.26
N GLU A 291 9.25 -4.26 -19.09
CA GLU A 291 7.95 -4.02 -18.48
C GLU A 291 7.87 -2.57 -17.98
N PRO A 292 7.01 -1.72 -18.58
CA PRO A 292 6.98 -0.29 -18.25
C PRO A 292 6.64 -0.02 -16.78
N GLN A 293 5.78 -0.86 -16.18
CA GLN A 293 5.40 -0.75 -14.76
C GLN A 293 6.59 -0.98 -13.81
N VAL A 294 7.44 -1.97 -14.09
CA VAL A 294 8.63 -2.29 -13.29
C VAL A 294 9.68 -1.18 -13.48
N ALA A 295 9.91 -0.77 -14.73
CA ALA A 295 10.86 0.29 -15.05
C ALA A 295 10.48 1.61 -14.38
N ALA A 296 9.20 2.00 -14.45
CA ALA A 296 8.71 3.24 -13.85
C ALA A 296 8.74 3.20 -12.31
N ALA A 297 8.38 2.08 -11.69
CA ALA A 297 8.51 1.90 -10.24
C ALA A 297 9.98 2.03 -9.81
N ALA A 298 10.87 1.28 -10.44
CA ALA A 298 12.29 1.28 -10.12
C ALA A 298 12.91 2.68 -10.29
N ASN A 299 12.57 3.39 -11.36
CA ASN A 299 13.07 4.75 -11.60
C ASN A 299 12.50 5.76 -10.58
N TRP A 300 11.26 5.59 -10.14
CA TRP A 300 10.69 6.43 -9.07
C TRP A 300 11.47 6.26 -7.76
N TYR A 301 11.63 5.01 -7.31
CA TYR A 301 12.36 4.72 -6.07
C TYR A 301 13.85 5.02 -6.17
N LEU A 302 14.45 4.86 -7.36
CA LEU A 302 15.82 5.31 -7.62
C LEU A 302 15.96 6.81 -7.44
N ALA A 303 15.03 7.62 -7.95
CA ALA A 303 15.07 9.07 -7.78
C ALA A 303 15.03 9.46 -6.29
N LEU A 304 14.16 8.80 -5.51
CA LEU A 304 14.09 9.01 -4.06
C LEU A 304 15.40 8.61 -3.36
N ALA A 305 15.96 7.45 -3.68
CA ALA A 305 17.24 7.00 -3.13
C ALA A 305 18.41 7.95 -3.47
N LEU A 306 18.40 8.51 -4.69
CA LEU A 306 19.38 9.51 -5.13
C LEU A 306 19.24 10.81 -4.31
N LEU A 307 18.03 11.27 -4.02
CA LEU A 307 17.80 12.42 -3.14
C LEU A 307 18.33 12.18 -1.73
N GLN A 308 18.01 11.02 -1.16
CA GLN A 308 18.46 10.64 0.18
C GLN A 308 19.98 10.55 0.29
N THR A 309 20.67 10.24 -0.81
CA THR A 309 22.14 10.17 -0.89
C THR A 309 22.80 11.46 -1.39
N GLY A 310 22.03 12.55 -1.57
CA GLY A 310 22.53 13.86 -1.96
C GLY A 310 22.86 14.02 -3.44
N LYS A 311 22.46 13.07 -4.30
CA LYS A 311 22.66 13.09 -5.75
C LYS A 311 21.49 13.76 -6.48
N ALA A 312 21.21 15.01 -6.10
CA ALA A 312 20.02 15.73 -6.51
C ALA A 312 19.94 16.01 -8.03
N GLU A 313 21.08 16.24 -8.70
CA GLU A 313 21.12 16.44 -10.14
C GLU A 313 20.65 15.19 -10.91
N GLU A 314 21.16 14.01 -10.52
CA GLU A 314 20.73 12.72 -11.11
C GLU A 314 19.25 12.45 -10.83
N ALA A 315 18.80 12.70 -9.59
CA ALA A 315 17.40 12.55 -9.22
C ALA A 315 16.49 13.45 -10.06
N THR A 316 16.88 14.71 -10.25
CA THR A 316 16.11 15.70 -11.02
C THR A 316 15.99 15.28 -12.49
N ALA A 317 17.07 14.80 -13.10
CA ALA A 317 17.05 14.29 -14.46
C ALA A 317 16.06 13.11 -14.61
N LEU A 318 16.10 12.17 -13.66
CA LEU A 318 15.23 10.99 -13.66
C LEU A 318 13.75 11.37 -13.43
N LEU A 319 13.48 12.28 -12.50
CA LEU A 319 12.12 12.77 -12.23
C LEU A 319 11.52 13.51 -13.43
N ARG A 320 12.34 14.26 -14.18
CA ARG A 320 11.88 14.91 -15.44
C ARG A 320 11.50 13.89 -16.51
N GLN A 321 12.24 12.79 -16.61
CA GLN A 321 11.89 11.70 -17.52
C GLN A 321 10.56 11.04 -17.11
N LEU A 322 10.40 10.72 -15.82
CA LEU A 322 9.14 10.15 -15.29
C LEU A 322 7.96 11.10 -15.47
N ALA A 323 8.16 12.40 -15.25
CA ALA A 323 7.12 13.42 -15.44
C ALA A 323 6.67 13.59 -16.90
N ALA A 324 7.47 13.16 -17.87
CA ALA A 324 7.12 13.20 -19.30
C ALA A 324 6.38 11.94 -19.76
N GLY A 325 6.49 10.82 -19.03
CA GLY A 325 5.76 9.59 -19.33
C GLY A 325 4.31 9.62 -18.83
N ASP A 326 3.53 8.60 -19.22
CA ASP A 326 2.19 8.35 -18.70
C ASP A 326 2.21 7.17 -17.72
N THR A 327 2.58 7.47 -16.48
CA THR A 327 2.72 6.47 -15.41
C THR A 327 2.04 6.99 -14.14
N ARG A 328 1.72 6.11 -13.20
CA ARG A 328 1.11 6.52 -11.92
C ARG A 328 1.97 7.51 -11.12
N TRP A 329 3.28 7.55 -11.37
CA TRP A 329 4.23 8.45 -10.70
C TRP A 329 4.40 9.78 -11.42
N SER A 330 3.90 9.96 -12.64
CA SER A 330 4.18 11.15 -13.46
C SER A 330 3.72 12.45 -12.79
N GLY A 331 2.59 12.41 -12.07
CA GLY A 331 2.10 13.55 -11.28
C GLY A 331 3.05 13.93 -10.13
N GLN A 332 3.42 12.95 -9.31
CA GLN A 332 4.33 13.16 -8.17
C GLN A 332 5.73 13.55 -8.63
N ALA A 333 6.22 12.96 -9.72
CA ALA A 333 7.51 13.27 -10.31
C ALA A 333 7.58 14.72 -10.80
N ARG A 334 6.51 15.23 -11.41
CA ARG A 334 6.43 16.64 -11.84
C ARG A 334 6.45 17.59 -10.64
N GLU A 335 5.71 17.27 -9.59
CA GLU A 335 5.70 18.08 -8.37
C GLU A 335 7.07 18.09 -7.69
N LEU A 336 7.69 16.92 -7.51
CA LEU A 336 8.99 16.79 -6.84
C LEU A 336 10.12 17.44 -7.65
N ALA A 337 10.13 17.28 -8.98
CA ALA A 337 11.10 17.97 -9.85
C ALA A 337 10.96 19.50 -9.77
N GLY A 338 9.72 20.00 -9.64
CA GLY A 338 9.44 21.42 -9.43
C GLY A 338 9.99 21.94 -8.10
N LYS A 339 9.82 21.18 -7.01
CA LYS A 339 10.37 21.51 -5.69
C LYS A 339 11.90 21.54 -5.71
N LEU A 340 12.55 20.54 -6.32
CA LEU A 340 14.02 20.50 -6.44
C LEU A 340 14.57 21.69 -7.22
N SER A 341 13.91 22.06 -8.33
CA SER A 341 14.34 23.21 -9.14
C SER A 341 14.18 24.56 -8.41
N ALA A 342 13.41 24.61 -7.32
CA ALA A 342 13.25 25.80 -6.48
C ALA A 342 14.25 25.87 -5.30
N MET A 343 15.04 24.82 -5.10
CA MET A 343 16.06 24.73 -4.05
C MET A 343 17.47 25.13 -4.53
N ASP A 344 17.69 25.12 -5.84
CA ASP A 344 18.91 25.59 -6.52
C ASP A 344 18.95 27.13 -6.65
#